data_AF-A0A3M1YY94-F1
#
_entry.id   AF-A0A3M1YY94-F1
#
_cell.length_a   1.000
_cell.length_b   1.000
_cell.length_c   1.000
_cell.angle_alpha   90.00
_cell.angle_beta   90.00
_cell.angle_gamma   90.00
#
_symmetry.space_group_name_H-M   'P 1'
#
loop_
_entity.id
_entity.type
_entity.pdbx_description
1 polymer ?
#
loop_
_entity_poly.entity_id
_entity_poly.type
_entity_poly.pdbx_seq_one_letter_code
_entity_poly.pdbx_strand_id
1 'polypeptide(L)'
;MPQTLSTRFNTLMQAGQTAYERGDWKRAHQMWRYAASIDPFNEKVWIALLQVVGTDEDRRACLENILAINPDNRQAKKQLAQLQHDARRFAMPAPSRSTRIIMPNLLRRAIDAGIIAAILALLLVLLRLFGQ
;
A
#
# COMPACT_ATOMS: atom_id res chain seq x y z
N MET A 1 21.39 -23.04 -23.84
CA MET A 1 22.17 -23.46 -22.65
C MET A 1 21.44 -23.05 -21.35
N PRO A 2 20.35 -23.74 -20.95
CA PRO A 2 19.63 -23.42 -19.71
C PRO A 2 20.32 -23.94 -18.44
N GLN A 3 21.11 -25.01 -18.53
CA GLN A 3 21.74 -25.62 -17.35
C GLN A 3 22.81 -24.72 -16.71
N THR A 4 23.55 -23.92 -17.49
CA THR A 4 24.61 -23.05 -16.97
C THR A 4 24.08 -21.90 -16.13
N LEU A 5 22.91 -21.34 -16.48
CA LEU A 5 22.25 -20.28 -15.71
C LEU A 5 21.70 -20.79 -14.38
N SER A 6 21.06 -21.97 -14.38
CA SER A 6 20.57 -22.61 -13.15
C SER A 6 21.71 -22.90 -12.17
N THR A 7 22.83 -23.45 -12.67
CA THR A 7 24.03 -23.66 -11.83
C THR A 7 24.55 -22.35 -11.26
N ARG A 8 24.68 -21.30 -12.09
CA ARG A 8 25.17 -19.99 -11.64
C ARG A 8 24.24 -19.35 -10.61
N PHE A 9 22.93 -19.45 -10.78
CA PHE A 9 21.94 -19.01 -9.81
C PHE A 9 22.14 -19.71 -8.47
N ASN A 10 22.24 -21.04 -8.47
CA ASN A 10 22.41 -21.83 -7.25
C ASN A 10 23.71 -21.48 -6.51
N THR A 11 24.81 -21.30 -7.24
CA THR A 11 26.09 -20.86 -6.68
C THR A 11 25.97 -19.49 -5.99
N LEU A 12 25.26 -18.54 -6.61
CA LEU A 12 25.06 -17.21 -6.02
C LEU A 12 24.14 -17.26 -4.80
N MET A 13 23.08 -18.07 -4.84
CA MET A 13 22.20 -18.28 -3.68
C MET A 13 22.98 -18.86 -2.48
N GLN A 14 23.82 -19.87 -2.72
CA GLN A 14 24.68 -20.46 -1.69
C GLN A 14 25.74 -19.49 -1.17
N ALA A 15 26.43 -18.77 -2.07
CA ALA A 15 27.43 -17.79 -1.67
C ALA A 15 26.83 -16.66 -0.81
N GLY A 16 25.61 -16.21 -1.14
CA GLY A 16 24.88 -15.24 -0.33
C GLY A 16 24.49 -15.79 1.04
N GLN A 17 24.03 -17.05 1.10
CA GLN A 17 23.71 -17.72 2.35
C GLN A 17 24.93 -17.85 3.27
N THR A 18 26.07 -18.30 2.75
CA THR A 18 27.32 -18.38 3.52
C THR A 18 27.78 -17.01 4.03
N ALA A 19 27.62 -15.94 3.25
CA ALA A 19 27.93 -14.59 3.69
C ALA A 19 26.99 -14.12 4.81
N TYR A 20 25.69 -14.38 4.67
CA TYR A 20 24.66 -14.06 5.67
C TYR A 20 24.94 -14.73 7.02
N GLU A 21 25.29 -16.02 7.00
CA GLU A 21 25.63 -16.79 8.21
C GLU A 21 26.88 -16.27 8.93
N ARG A 22 27.79 -15.62 8.20
CA ARG A 22 28.99 -14.97 8.74
C ARG A 22 28.75 -13.53 9.21
N GLY A 23 27.52 -13.01 9.07
CA GLY A 23 27.17 -11.63 9.37
C GLY A 23 27.66 -10.61 8.32
N ASP A 24 28.16 -11.07 7.16
CA ASP A 24 28.53 -10.19 6.06
C ASP A 24 27.30 -9.86 5.19
N TRP A 25 26.45 -8.99 5.73
CA TRP A 25 25.18 -8.59 5.10
C TRP A 25 25.39 -7.93 3.73
N LYS A 26 26.47 -7.16 3.57
CA LYS A 26 26.81 -6.48 2.32
C LYS A 26 27.12 -7.49 1.23
N ARG A 27 27.92 -8.50 1.54
CA ARG A 27 28.26 -9.57 0.60
C ARG A 27 27.05 -10.44 0.29
N ALA A 28 26.23 -10.78 1.29
CA ALA A 28 24.99 -11.52 1.10
C ALA A 28 24.04 -10.80 0.12
N HIS A 29 23.79 -9.51 0.37
CA HIS A 29 23.01 -8.65 -0.51
C HIS A 29 23.56 -8.63 -1.94
N GLN A 30 24.88 -8.49 -2.11
CA GLN A 30 25.50 -8.50 -3.43
C GLN A 30 25.25 -9.81 -4.20
N MET A 31 25.47 -10.96 -3.54
CA MET A 31 25.31 -12.27 -4.19
C MET A 31 23.85 -12.53 -4.57
N TRP A 32 22.91 -12.23 -3.68
CA TRP A 32 21.48 -12.42 -3.96
C TRP A 32 20.95 -11.42 -5.00
N ARG A 33 21.48 -10.20 -5.10
CA ARG A 33 21.15 -9.30 -6.22
C ARG A 33 21.59 -9.88 -7.56
N TYR A 34 22.77 -10.49 -7.63
CA TYR A 34 23.19 -11.19 -8.85
C TYR A 34 22.32 -12.41 -9.14
N ALA A 35 21.91 -13.18 -8.13
CA ALA A 35 20.96 -14.28 -8.33
C ALA A 35 19.61 -13.77 -8.88
N ALA A 36 19.09 -12.65 -8.38
CA ALA A 36 17.85 -12.03 -8.86
C ALA A 36 17.95 -11.54 -10.30
N SER A 37 19.15 -11.15 -10.75
CA SER A 37 19.37 -10.80 -12.17
C SER A 37 19.35 -12.02 -13.11
N ILE A 38 19.55 -13.23 -12.58
CA ILE A 38 19.50 -14.48 -13.36
C ILE A 38 18.08 -15.04 -13.39
N ASP A 39 17.42 -15.09 -12.23
CA ASP A 39 16.05 -15.62 -12.10
C ASP A 39 15.19 -14.67 -11.24
N PRO A 40 14.65 -13.60 -11.84
CA PRO A 40 13.84 -12.62 -11.13
C PRO A 40 12.46 -13.16 -10.73
N PHE A 41 12.02 -14.29 -11.28
CA PHE A 41 10.72 -14.90 -10.97
C PHE A 41 10.82 -15.95 -9.84
N ASN A 42 12.01 -16.11 -9.26
CA ASN A 42 12.21 -17.00 -8.12
C ASN A 42 11.84 -16.29 -6.80
N GLU A 43 10.77 -16.71 -6.14
CA GLU A 43 10.36 -16.10 -4.86
C GLU A 43 11.49 -16.11 -3.81
N LYS A 44 12.32 -17.16 -3.81
CA LYS A 44 13.37 -17.37 -2.79
C LYS A 44 14.42 -16.26 -2.78
N VAL A 45 14.76 -15.68 -3.93
CA VAL A 45 15.79 -14.64 -3.98
C VAL A 45 15.30 -13.33 -3.36
N TRP A 46 14.01 -13.01 -3.53
CA TRP A 46 13.40 -11.83 -2.92
C TRP A 46 13.20 -12.01 -1.42
N ILE A 47 12.84 -13.21 -0.97
CA ILE A 47 12.80 -13.55 0.46
C ILE A 47 14.20 -13.38 1.08
N ALA A 48 15.26 -13.83 0.40
CA ALA A 48 16.63 -13.68 0.88
C ALA A 48 17.07 -12.21 0.93
N LEU A 49 16.82 -11.44 -0.14
CA LEU A 49 17.12 -10.00 -0.17
C LEU A 49 16.42 -9.22 0.93
N LEU A 50 15.16 -9.55 1.25
CA LEU A 50 14.39 -8.92 2.31
C LEU A 50 15.08 -8.97 3.70
N GLN A 51 15.96 -9.95 3.93
CA GLN A 51 16.70 -10.09 5.19
C GLN A 51 17.89 -9.14 5.33
N VAL A 52 18.38 -8.58 4.22
CA VAL A 52 19.65 -7.83 4.19
C VAL A 52 19.50 -6.41 3.63
N VAL A 53 18.32 -6.05 3.11
CA VAL A 53 18.01 -4.69 2.71
C VAL A 53 17.75 -3.80 3.93
N GLY A 54 18.27 -2.57 3.89
CA GLY A 54 18.27 -1.66 5.04
C GLY A 54 17.22 -0.54 4.99
N THR A 55 16.61 -0.27 3.84
CA THR A 55 15.65 0.83 3.67
C THR A 55 14.22 0.31 3.58
N ASP A 56 13.24 1.10 4.01
CA ASP A 56 11.83 0.74 3.89
C ASP A 56 11.39 0.64 2.42
N GLU A 57 11.99 1.45 1.55
CA GLU A 57 11.81 1.40 0.10
C GLU A 57 12.25 0.05 -0.48
N ASP A 58 13.47 -0.40 -0.15
CA ASP A 58 13.99 -1.69 -0.64
C ASP A 58 13.22 -2.88 -0.06
N ARG A 59 12.81 -2.79 1.21
CA ARG A 59 11.94 -3.78 1.86
C ARG A 59 10.60 -3.88 1.14
N ARG A 60 9.97 -2.74 0.83
CA ARG A 60 8.73 -2.66 0.05
C ARG A 60 8.89 -3.33 -1.31
N ALA A 61 9.94 -2.99 -2.04
CA ALA A 61 10.20 -3.58 -3.36
C ALA A 61 10.35 -5.11 -3.31
N CYS A 62 11.08 -5.63 -2.32
CA CYS A 62 11.21 -7.09 -2.13
C CYS A 62 9.85 -7.75 -1.85
N LEU A 63 9.03 -7.14 -0.97
CA LEU A 63 7.71 -7.64 -0.63
C LEU A 63 6.74 -7.62 -1.82
N GLU A 64 6.78 -6.56 -2.62
CA GLU A 64 5.98 -6.43 -3.84
C GLU A 64 6.37 -7.51 -4.87
N ASN A 65 7.67 -7.76 -5.07
CA ASN A 65 8.12 -8.85 -5.95
C ASN A 65 7.71 -10.23 -5.44
N ILE A 66 7.79 -10.49 -4.13
CA ILE A 66 7.29 -11.73 -3.53
C ILE A 66 5.81 -11.92 -3.84
N LEU A 67 5.00 -10.87 -3.67
CA LEU A 67 3.55 -10.92 -3.92
C LEU A 67 3.18 -10.97 -5.40
N ALA A 68 4.01 -10.41 -6.28
CA ALA A 68 3.83 -10.55 -7.73
C ALA A 68 4.06 -12.00 -8.19
N ILE A 69 5.02 -12.71 -7.58
CA ILE A 69 5.32 -14.12 -7.87
C ILE A 69 4.34 -15.06 -7.16
N ASN A 70 4.06 -14.80 -5.89
CA ASN A 70 3.20 -15.59 -5.02
C ASN A 70 2.17 -14.69 -4.33
N PRO A 71 1.02 -14.43 -4.98
CA PRO A 71 -0.03 -13.59 -4.44
C PRO A 71 -0.64 -14.12 -3.14
N ASP A 72 -0.43 -15.39 -2.79
CA ASP A 72 -0.98 -16.00 -1.58
C ASP A 72 -0.02 -15.99 -0.39
N ASN A 73 1.17 -15.40 -0.55
CA ASN A 73 2.13 -15.25 0.55
C ASN A 73 1.58 -14.33 1.66
N ARG A 74 0.94 -14.95 2.66
CA ARG A 74 0.31 -14.28 3.81
C ARG A 74 1.30 -13.44 4.61
N GLN A 75 2.56 -13.89 4.71
CA GLN A 75 3.59 -13.19 5.46
C GLN A 75 4.00 -11.89 4.76
N ALA A 76 4.21 -11.94 3.43
CA ALA A 76 4.55 -10.76 2.66
C ALA A 76 3.40 -9.73 2.66
N LYS A 77 2.14 -10.17 2.55
CA LYS A 77 0.96 -9.28 2.71
C LYS A 77 0.97 -8.56 4.04
N LYS A 78 1.21 -9.30 5.13
CA LYS A 78 1.24 -8.75 6.49
C LYS A 78 2.38 -7.72 6.66
N GLN A 79 3.59 -8.05 6.22
CA GLN A 79 4.74 -7.16 6.33
C GLN A 79 4.58 -5.89 5.48
N LEU A 80 4.03 -6.00 4.27
CA LEU A 80 3.77 -4.84 3.40
C LEU A 80 2.71 -3.92 4.01
N ALA A 81 1.63 -4.48 4.54
CA ALA A 81 0.59 -3.70 5.22
C ALA A 81 1.14 -2.95 6.44
N GLN A 82 2.03 -3.58 7.22
CA GLN A 82 2.70 -2.94 8.35
C GLN A 82 3.57 -1.76 7.90
N LEU A 83 4.40 -1.96 6.88
CA LEU A 83 5.30 -0.93 6.35
C LEU A 83 4.51 0.29 5.80
N GLN A 84 3.36 0.05 5.16
CA GLN A 84 2.47 1.12 4.69
C GLN A 84 1.75 1.85 5.82
N HIS A 85 1.43 1.15 6.91
CA HIS A 85 0.83 1.76 8.09
C HIS A 85 1.83 2.67 8.80
N ASP A 86 3.07 2.20 8.97
CA ASP A 86 4.13 2.97 9.62
C ASP A 86 4.48 4.21 8.81
N ALA A 87 4.65 4.09 7.49
CA ALA A 87 4.87 5.24 6.61
C ALA A 87 3.76 6.31 6.74
N ARG A 88 2.48 5.89 6.85
CA ARG A 88 1.34 6.82 7.04
C ARG A 88 1.39 7.54 8.38
N ARG A 89 1.82 6.88 9.46
CA ARG A 89 1.95 7.50 10.78
C ARG A 89 3.01 8.59 10.79
N PHE A 90 4.11 8.40 10.07
CA PHE A 90 5.20 9.38 9.99
C PHE A 90 4.94 10.50 8.98
N ALA A 91 4.11 10.25 7.95
CA ALA A 91 3.77 11.24 6.93
C ALA A 91 2.62 12.20 7.32
N MET A 92 1.83 11.89 8.34
CA MET A 92 0.79 12.80 8.82
C MET A 92 1.41 13.92 9.67
N PRO A 93 1.25 15.21 9.33
CA PRO A 93 1.47 16.26 10.32
C PRO A 93 0.53 16.00 11.50
N ALA A 94 1.03 16.24 12.72
CA ALA A 94 0.27 16.06 13.96
C ALA A 94 -1.16 16.58 13.76
N PRO A 95 -2.20 15.85 14.20
CA PRO A 95 -3.57 16.27 13.99
C PRO A 95 -3.70 17.69 14.50
N SER A 96 -3.91 18.65 13.59
CA SER A 96 -4.38 19.95 14.01
C SER A 96 -5.64 19.64 14.79
N ARG A 97 -5.64 19.95 16.09
CA ARG A 97 -6.84 19.99 16.91
C ARG A 97 -7.70 21.11 16.35
N SER A 98 -8.24 20.90 15.15
CA SER A 98 -9.49 21.50 14.75
C SER A 98 -10.47 20.90 15.74
N THR A 99 -10.70 21.65 16.81
CA THR A 99 -11.72 21.41 17.80
C THR A 99 -12.96 21.00 17.03
N ARG A 100 -13.22 19.69 16.98
CA ARG A 100 -14.49 19.17 16.53
C ARG A 100 -15.43 19.56 17.65
N ILE A 101 -15.88 20.81 17.63
CA ILE A 101 -17.10 21.21 18.31
C ILE A 101 -18.10 20.21 17.74
N ILE A 102 -18.48 19.25 18.57
CA ILE A 102 -19.57 18.33 18.28
C ILE A 102 -20.78 19.25 18.24
N MET A 103 -21.10 19.77 17.06
CA MET A 103 -22.37 20.42 16.82
C MET A 103 -23.38 19.27 16.90
N PRO A 104 -24.27 19.21 17.92
CA PRO A 104 -25.33 18.23 17.92
C PRO A 104 -26.19 18.45 16.66
N ASN A 105 -26.69 17.35 16.10
CA ASN A 105 -27.45 17.27 14.85
C ASN A 105 -28.80 18.04 14.83
N LEU A 106 -28.97 19.10 15.62
CA LEU A 106 -30.19 19.88 15.73
C LEU A 106 -30.38 20.92 14.62
N LEU A 107 -29.55 20.92 13.57
CA LEU A 107 -29.73 21.79 12.41
C LEU A 107 -29.64 21.03 11.07
N ARG A 108 -30.19 19.82 10.99
CA ARG A 108 -30.46 19.12 9.73
C ARG A 108 -31.94 19.14 9.29
N ARG A 109 -32.82 19.88 9.98
CA ARG A 109 -34.27 19.90 9.68
C ARG A 109 -34.83 21.22 9.11
N ALA A 110 -33.99 22.12 8.64
CA ALA A 110 -34.46 23.39 8.07
C ALA A 110 -34.50 23.43 6.52
N ILE A 111 -33.92 22.44 5.82
CA ILE A 111 -33.81 22.49 4.36
C ILE A 111 -35.04 21.86 3.66
N ASP A 112 -35.68 20.85 4.25
CA ASP A 112 -36.78 20.14 3.59
C ASP A 112 -38.14 20.86 3.67
N ALA A 113 -38.33 21.84 4.57
CA ALA A 113 -39.58 22.59 4.69
C ALA A 113 -39.67 23.80 3.74
N GLY A 114 -38.54 24.39 3.34
CA GLY A 114 -38.52 25.57 2.47
C GLY A 114 -38.88 25.26 1.02
N ILE A 115 -38.49 24.09 0.52
CA ILE A 115 -38.73 23.69 -0.88
C ILE A 115 -40.22 23.43 -1.13
N ILE A 116 -40.92 22.83 -0.16
CA ILE A 116 -42.36 22.55 -0.29
C ILE A 116 -43.19 23.85 -0.29
N ALA A 117 -42.83 24.83 0.54
CA ALA A 117 -43.52 26.13 0.58
C ALA A 117 -43.32 26.94 -0.71
N ALA A 118 -42.12 26.92 -1.29
CA ALA A 118 -41.83 27.62 -2.54
C ALA A 118 -42.57 27.01 -3.75
N ILE A 119 -42.66 25.67 -3.81
CA ILE A 119 -43.39 24.97 -4.87
C ILE A 119 -44.90 25.23 -4.77
N LEU A 120 -45.48 25.20 -3.56
CA LEU A 120 -46.90 25.52 -3.35
C LEU A 120 -47.24 26.97 -3.74
N ALA A 121 -46.39 27.93 -3.37
CA ALA A 121 -46.58 29.33 -3.74
C ALA A 121 -46.51 29.54 -5.27
N LEU A 122 -45.55 28.89 -5.95
CA LEU A 122 -45.42 28.96 -7.40
C LEU A 122 -46.61 28.32 -8.13
N LEU A 123 -47.09 27.17 -7.64
CA LEU A 123 -48.26 26.49 -8.21
C LEU A 123 -49.54 27.34 -8.09
N LEU A 124 -49.73 28.01 -6.95
CA LEU A 124 -50.87 28.92 -6.72
C LEU A 124 -50.84 30.13 -7.66
N VAL A 125 -49.67 30.70 -7.92
CA VAL A 125 -49.50 31.83 -8.87
C VAL A 125 -49.81 31.38 -10.30
N LEU A 126 -49.34 30.20 -10.71
CA LEU A 126 -49.63 29.67 -12.04
C LEU A 126 -51.13 29.40 -12.23
N LEU A 127 -51.80 28.78 -11.27
CA LEU A 127 -53.25 28.54 -11.35
C LEU A 127 -54.06 29.84 -11.47
N ARG A 128 -53.59 30.95 -10.89
CA ARG A 128 -54.23 32.27 -11.03
C ARG A 128 -54.00 32.91 -12.40
N LEU A 129 -52.84 32.68 -13.03
CA LEU A 129 -52.50 33.25 -14.34
C LEU A 129 -53.17 32.51 -15.51
N PHE A 130 -53.38 31.20 -15.38
CA PHE A 130 -53.99 30.37 -16.43
C PHE A 130 -55.49 30.12 -16.24
N GLY A 131 -56.04 30.50 -15.08
CA GLY A 131 -57.47 30.36 -14.76
C GLY A 131 -58.31 31.61 -15.05
N GLN A 132 -57.77 32.60 -15.78
CA GLN A 132 -58.46 33.83 -16.18
C GLN A 132 -58.59 33.90 -17.70
#